data_AF-A0A7Y3LAD7-F1
#
_entry.id   AF-A0A7Y3LAD7-F1
#
_cell.length_a   1.000
_cell.length_b   1.000
_cell.length_c   1.000
_cell.angle_alpha   90.00
_cell.angle_beta   90.00
_cell.angle_gamma   90.00
#
_symmetry.space_group_name_H-M   'P 1'
#
loop_
_entity.id
_entity.type
_entity.pdbx_description
1 polymer ?
#
loop_
_entity_poly.entity_id
_entity_poly.type
_entity_poly.pdbx_seq_one_letter_code
_entity_poly.pdbx_strand_id
1 'polypeptide(L)'
;MQPLNETIKSLIEPSFVADLDSISTDELRKRRELASTTEQIISYARRLVQAKIDIEVAAEGSASSSELISHMTSILSGSALHSSTGRLVDVDISEEQAKVADEYMNEILAEQPDSILEALRHAENVMSAIRHDLHLVIDSLGTELVDRYRTGKATVDVLLDEVTNH
;
A
#
# COMPACT_ATOMS: atom_id res chain seq x y z
N MET A 1 10.40 -14.61 -7.82
CA MET A 1 9.99 -13.46 -7.00
C MET A 1 9.94 -13.94 -5.56
N GLN A 2 10.54 -13.20 -4.63
CA GLN A 2 10.39 -13.51 -3.20
C GLN A 2 8.91 -13.30 -2.81
N PRO A 3 8.32 -14.11 -1.91
CA PRO A 3 6.96 -13.90 -1.44
C PRO A 3 6.78 -12.48 -0.86
N LEU A 4 5.62 -11.86 -1.08
CA LEU A 4 5.35 -10.50 -0.60
C LEU A 4 5.50 -10.41 0.92
N ASN A 5 5.05 -11.43 1.66
CA ASN A 5 5.19 -11.54 3.11
C ASN A 5 6.66 -11.43 3.58
N GLU A 6 7.58 -12.13 2.92
CA GLU A 6 9.01 -12.04 3.27
C GLU A 6 9.61 -10.68 2.90
N THR A 7 9.15 -10.09 1.79
CA THR A 7 9.54 -8.75 1.37
C THR A 7 9.13 -7.72 2.41
N ILE A 8 7.87 -7.75 2.85
CA ILE A 8 7.33 -6.88 3.91
C ILE A 8 8.17 -7.03 5.18
N LYS A 9 8.40 -8.26 5.64
CA LYS A 9 9.21 -8.54 6.83
C LYS A 9 10.57 -7.85 6.73
N SER A 10 11.27 -8.03 5.61
CA SER A 10 12.59 -7.41 5.41
C SER A 10 12.57 -5.88 5.41
N LEU A 11 11.48 -5.27 4.93
CA LEU A 11 11.35 -3.81 4.82
C LEU A 11 11.04 -3.15 6.16
N ILE A 12 10.21 -3.79 6.99
CA ILE A 12 9.79 -3.24 8.29
C ILE A 12 10.78 -3.56 9.43
N GLU A 13 11.78 -4.39 9.17
CA GLU A 13 12.88 -4.62 10.11
C GLU A 13 13.58 -3.29 10.44
N PRO A 14 13.82 -2.95 11.72
CA PRO A 14 14.50 -1.70 12.10
C PRO A 14 15.89 -1.54 11.46
N SER A 15 16.56 -2.65 11.15
CA SER A 15 17.85 -2.66 10.47
C SER A 15 17.79 -2.16 9.02
N PHE A 16 16.62 -2.16 8.38
CA PHE A 16 16.44 -1.69 7.00
C PHE A 16 16.67 -0.19 6.87
N VAL A 17 16.34 0.57 7.92
CA VAL A 17 16.52 2.03 8.03
C VAL A 17 17.65 2.42 8.99
N ALA A 18 18.47 1.47 9.42
CA ALA A 18 19.67 1.74 10.21
C ALA A 18 20.83 2.21 9.32
N ASP A 19 21.70 3.06 9.87
CA ASP A 19 22.96 3.51 9.25
C ASP A 19 22.80 4.01 7.80
N LEU A 20 21.70 4.74 7.53
CA LEU A 20 21.37 5.22 6.18
C LEU A 20 22.43 6.16 5.61
N ASP A 21 23.25 6.80 6.44
CA ASP A 21 24.35 7.67 6.03
C ASP A 21 25.53 6.90 5.39
N SER A 22 25.63 5.59 5.67
CA SER A 22 26.70 4.72 5.19
C SER A 22 26.48 4.13 3.79
N ILE A 23 25.23 4.13 3.31
CA ILE A 23 24.87 3.55 2.00
C ILE A 23 24.92 4.59 0.87
N SER A 24 24.97 4.15 -0.39
CA SER A 24 24.99 5.09 -1.54
C SER A 24 23.61 5.72 -1.78
N THR A 25 23.58 6.85 -2.48
CA THR A 25 22.31 7.54 -2.80
C THR A 25 21.45 6.69 -3.74
N ASP A 26 22.09 5.95 -4.65
CA ASP A 26 21.37 5.04 -5.55
C ASP A 26 20.76 3.86 -4.79
N GLU A 27 21.45 3.34 -3.78
CA GLU A 27 20.90 2.32 -2.89
C GLU A 27 19.70 2.85 -2.09
N LEU A 28 19.77 4.08 -1.56
CA LEU A 28 18.63 4.72 -0.91
C LEU A 28 17.42 4.86 -1.84
N ARG A 29 17.64 5.26 -3.10
CA ARG A 29 16.58 5.37 -4.10
C ARG A 29 15.93 4.01 -4.36
N LYS A 30 16.73 2.97 -4.57
CA LYS A 30 16.24 1.59 -4.77
C LYS A 30 15.44 1.08 -3.57
N ARG A 31 15.93 1.28 -2.35
CA ARG A 31 15.21 0.91 -1.13
C ARG A 31 13.86 1.64 -1.02
N ARG A 32 13.86 2.95 -1.31
CA ARG A 32 12.64 3.76 -1.26
C ARG A 32 11.64 3.31 -2.33
N GLU A 33 12.09 3.03 -3.54
CA GLU A 33 11.25 2.52 -4.63
C GLU A 33 10.64 1.16 -4.26
N LEU A 34 11.43 0.23 -3.72
CA LEU A 34 10.94 -1.07 -3.26
C LEU A 34 9.89 -0.92 -2.15
N ALA A 35 10.17 -0.09 -1.15
CA ALA A 35 9.23 0.18 -0.05
C ALA A 35 7.94 0.83 -0.57
N SER A 36 8.04 1.79 -1.48
CA SER A 36 6.88 2.48 -2.09
C SER A 36 6.03 1.54 -2.94
N THR A 37 6.68 0.69 -3.75
CA THR A 37 5.98 -0.32 -4.57
C THR A 37 5.26 -1.33 -3.69
N THR A 38 5.91 -1.79 -2.61
CA THR A 38 5.29 -2.71 -1.65
C THR A 38 4.11 -2.05 -0.94
N GLU A 39 4.23 -0.79 -0.54
CA GLU A 39 3.14 -0.02 0.08
C GLU A 39 1.94 0.11 -0.87
N GLN A 40 2.16 0.38 -2.16
CA GLN A 40 1.09 0.46 -3.16
C GLN A 40 0.32 -0.86 -3.29
N ILE A 41 1.03 -2.00 -3.36
CA ILE A 41 0.41 -3.33 -3.41
C ILE A 41 -0.46 -3.57 -2.16
N ILE A 42 0.04 -3.22 -0.97
CA ILE A 42 -0.70 -3.38 0.29
C ILE A 42 -1.90 -2.44 0.37
N SER A 43 -1.75 -1.19 -0.05
CA SER A 43 -2.83 -0.21 -0.11
C SER A 43 -3.93 -0.65 -1.07
N TYR A 44 -3.58 -1.29 -2.19
CA TYR A 44 -4.55 -1.88 -3.12
C TYR A 44 -5.30 -3.07 -2.48
N ALA A 45 -4.58 -4.05 -1.94
CA ALA A 45 -5.18 -5.20 -1.25
C ALA A 45 -6.15 -4.75 -0.13
N ARG A 46 -5.73 -3.76 0.66
CA ARG A 46 -6.54 -3.19 1.75
C ARG A 46 -7.84 -2.58 1.25
N ARG A 47 -7.82 -1.83 0.14
CA ARG A 47 -9.04 -1.25 -0.46
C ARG A 47 -10.01 -2.34 -0.93
N LEU A 48 -9.51 -3.44 -1.48
CA LEU A 48 -10.35 -4.59 -1.85
C LEU A 48 -11.00 -5.23 -0.63
N VAL A 49 -10.25 -5.41 0.46
CA VAL A 49 -10.80 -5.92 1.72
C VAL A 49 -11.86 -4.98 2.28
N GLN A 50 -11.62 -3.66 2.28
CA GLN A 50 -12.60 -2.67 2.72
C GLN A 50 -13.89 -2.73 1.88
N ALA A 51 -13.78 -2.81 0.56
CA ALA A 51 -14.94 -2.98 -0.31
C ALA A 51 -15.74 -4.26 0.01
N LYS A 52 -15.06 -5.36 0.33
CA LYS A 52 -15.70 -6.61 0.77
C LYS A 52 -16.40 -6.45 2.12
N ILE A 53 -15.79 -5.76 3.08
CA ILE A 53 -16.42 -5.44 4.38
C ILE A 53 -17.70 -4.64 4.16
N ASP A 54 -17.63 -3.59 3.34
CA ASP A 54 -18.77 -2.72 3.08
C ASP A 54 -19.93 -3.49 2.44
N ILE A 55 -19.63 -4.43 1.53
CA ILE A 55 -20.63 -5.32 0.92
C ILE A 55 -21.26 -6.24 1.96
N GLU A 56 -20.46 -6.89 2.81
CA GLU A 56 -20.95 -7.82 3.82
C GLU A 56 -21.85 -7.11 4.85
N VAL A 57 -21.42 -5.93 5.33
CA VAL A 57 -22.20 -5.10 6.25
C VAL A 57 -23.51 -4.63 5.59
N ALA A 58 -23.48 -4.27 4.30
CA ALA A 58 -24.69 -3.91 3.58
C ALA A 58 -25.63 -5.12 3.41
N ALA A 59 -25.10 -6.33 3.23
CA ALA A 59 -25.89 -7.56 3.10
C ALA A 59 -26.61 -7.93 4.40
N GLU A 60 -25.94 -7.82 5.54
CA GLU A 60 -26.54 -8.07 6.86
C GLU A 60 -27.73 -7.11 7.15
N GLY A 61 -27.66 -5.87 6.65
CA GLY A 61 -28.70 -4.85 6.84
C GLY A 61 -29.80 -4.81 5.78
N SER A 62 -29.73 -5.62 4.71
CA SER A 62 -30.63 -5.54 3.56
C SER A 62 -31.68 -6.65 3.60
N ALA A 63 -32.96 -6.31 3.38
CA ALA A 63 -34.05 -7.29 3.35
C ALA A 63 -34.25 -7.90 1.94
N SER A 64 -33.66 -7.29 0.90
CA SER A 64 -33.74 -7.78 -0.49
C SER A 64 -32.49 -7.44 -1.33
N SER A 65 -32.28 -8.19 -2.42
CA SER A 65 -31.16 -7.96 -3.35
C SER A 65 -31.22 -6.60 -4.08
N SER A 66 -32.41 -6.00 -4.24
CA SER A 66 -32.58 -4.67 -4.85
C SER A 66 -32.09 -3.54 -3.92
N GLU A 67 -32.24 -3.73 -2.60
CA GLU A 67 -31.72 -2.80 -1.59
C GLU A 67 -30.19 -2.89 -1.52
N LEU A 68 -29.64 -4.10 -1.60
CA LEU A 68 -28.19 -4.32 -1.65
C LEU A 68 -27.53 -3.61 -2.84
N ILE A 69 -28.07 -3.74 -4.06
CA ILE A 69 -27.53 -3.06 -5.26
C ILE A 69 -27.57 -1.53 -5.09
N SER A 70 -28.65 -1.00 -4.48
CA SER A 70 -28.78 0.43 -4.20
C SER A 70 -27.76 0.90 -3.16
N HIS A 71 -27.54 0.12 -2.09
CA HIS A 71 -26.50 0.38 -1.10
C HIS A 71 -25.09 0.32 -1.69
N MET A 72 -24.78 -0.67 -2.53
CA MET A 72 -23.48 -0.78 -3.20
C MET A 72 -23.18 0.44 -4.08
N THR A 73 -24.17 0.91 -4.83
CA THR A 73 -24.02 2.12 -5.66
C THR A 73 -23.70 3.35 -4.78
N SER A 74 -24.34 3.45 -3.61
CA SER A 74 -24.07 4.52 -2.64
C SER A 74 -22.70 4.39 -1.95
N ILE A 75 -22.29 3.18 -1.58
CA ILE A 75 -21.02 2.87 -0.91
C ILE A 75 -19.83 3.16 -1.84
N LEU A 76 -19.89 2.66 -3.07
CA LEU A 76 -18.84 2.88 -4.07
C LEU A 76 -18.72 4.35 -4.47
N SER A 77 -19.84 5.09 -4.44
CA SER A 77 -19.85 6.54 -4.68
C SER A 77 -19.32 7.35 -3.47
N GLY A 78 -19.51 6.84 -2.25
CA GLY A 78 -19.09 7.50 -1.00
C GLY A 78 -17.62 7.28 -0.62
N SER A 79 -17.01 6.17 -1.05
CA SER A 79 -15.57 5.89 -0.82
C SER A 79 -14.63 6.89 -1.52
N ALA A 80 -15.13 7.65 -2.49
CA ALA A 80 -14.43 8.77 -3.12
C ALA A 80 -14.27 10.02 -2.20
N LEU A 81 -14.83 10.02 -0.99
CA LEU A 81 -14.91 11.19 -0.11
C LEU A 81 -14.10 11.09 1.19
N HIS A 82 -13.07 10.23 1.25
CA HIS A 82 -11.98 10.55 2.18
C HIS A 82 -11.26 11.78 1.64
N SER A 83 -11.44 12.90 2.36
CA SER A 83 -10.99 14.24 2.00
C SER A 83 -9.47 14.36 1.90
N SER A 84 -8.89 13.92 0.80
CA SER A 84 -7.69 14.53 0.25
C SER A 84 -8.12 15.24 -1.03
N THR A 85 -8.31 16.56 -0.94
CA THR A 85 -8.39 17.53 -2.03
C THR A 85 -8.32 16.93 -3.45
N GLY A 86 -9.48 16.56 -4.03
CA GLY A 86 -9.69 16.42 -5.48
C GLY A 86 -8.57 15.81 -6.34
N ARG A 87 -7.84 14.79 -5.86
CA ARG A 87 -7.02 13.97 -6.74
C ARG A 87 -7.86 12.76 -7.14
N LEU A 88 -8.07 12.57 -8.44
CA LEU A 88 -8.25 11.22 -8.95
C LEU A 88 -7.10 10.41 -8.35
N VAL A 89 -7.41 9.46 -7.48
CA VAL A 89 -6.44 8.46 -7.06
C VAL A 89 -6.31 7.54 -8.26
N ASP A 90 -5.44 7.93 -9.19
CA ASP A 90 -4.99 7.02 -10.23
C ASP A 90 -4.31 5.87 -9.50
N VAL A 91 -4.97 4.72 -9.48
CA VAL A 91 -4.40 3.51 -8.92
C VAL A 91 -3.49 2.96 -10.01
N ASP A 92 -2.26 3.49 -10.05
CA ASP A 92 -1.21 3.00 -10.95
C ASP A 92 -0.65 1.69 -10.37
N ILE A 93 -1.44 0.61 -10.51
CA ILE A 93 -1.03 -0.75 -10.15
C ILE A 93 -1.00 -1.59 -11.42
N SER A 94 0.10 -2.29 -11.67
CA SER A 94 0.21 -3.21 -12.79
C SER A 94 -0.66 -4.45 -12.57
N GLU A 95 -0.98 -5.18 -13.64
CA GLU A 95 -1.71 -6.46 -13.52
C GLU A 95 -0.93 -7.47 -12.65
N GLU A 96 0.40 -7.50 -12.77
CA GLU A 96 1.23 -8.36 -11.92
C GLU A 96 1.13 -7.97 -10.45
N GLN A 97 1.21 -6.68 -10.15
CA GLN A 97 1.10 -6.17 -8.79
C GLN A 97 -0.29 -6.42 -8.19
N ALA A 98 -1.36 -6.25 -8.97
CA ALA A 98 -2.72 -6.58 -8.56
C ALA A 98 -2.85 -8.08 -8.23
N LYS A 99 -2.26 -8.96 -9.06
CA LYS A 99 -2.22 -10.39 -8.78
C LYS A 99 -1.48 -10.72 -7.47
N VAL A 100 -0.33 -10.08 -7.23
CA VAL A 100 0.41 -10.25 -5.96
C VAL A 100 -0.42 -9.78 -4.76
N ALA A 101 -1.14 -8.66 -4.90
CA ALA A 101 -2.04 -8.16 -3.88
C ALA A 101 -3.18 -9.16 -3.58
N ASP A 102 -3.78 -9.75 -4.61
CA ASP A 102 -4.83 -10.77 -4.48
C ASP A 102 -4.31 -12.04 -3.79
N GLU A 103 -3.13 -12.53 -4.18
CA GLU A 103 -2.49 -13.68 -3.56
C GLU A 103 -2.24 -13.44 -2.06
N TYR A 104 -1.69 -12.28 -1.71
CA TYR A 104 -1.43 -11.90 -0.32
C TYR A 104 -2.70 -11.70 0.50
N MET A 105 -3.73 -11.08 -0.07
CA MET A 105 -5.04 -10.96 0.57
C MET A 105 -5.63 -12.34 0.89
N ASN A 106 -5.55 -13.28 -0.05
CA ASN A 106 -6.07 -14.63 0.15
C ASN A 106 -5.23 -15.43 1.18
N GLU A 107 -3.92 -15.20 1.27
CA GLU A 107 -3.06 -15.77 2.32
C GLU A 107 -3.53 -15.35 3.71
N ILE A 108 -3.76 -14.05 3.94
CA ILE A 108 -4.26 -13.56 5.25
C ILE A 108 -5.67 -14.08 5.53
N LEU A 109 -6.56 -14.07 4.53
CA LEU A 109 -7.94 -14.55 4.71
C LEU A 109 -8.05 -16.06 4.95
N ALA A 110 -7.02 -16.84 4.60
CA ALA A 110 -6.98 -18.27 4.87
C ALA A 110 -6.74 -18.59 6.36
N GLU A 111 -6.30 -17.62 7.17
CA GLU A 111 -6.20 -17.75 8.63
C GLU A 111 -7.61 -17.80 9.23
N GLN A 112 -8.13 -19.02 9.42
CA GLN A 112 -9.55 -19.31 9.63
C GLN A 112 -10.15 -18.65 10.88
N PRO A 113 -11.02 -17.64 10.73
CA PRO A 113 -11.82 -17.09 11.80
C PRO A 113 -13.24 -17.67 11.77
N ASP A 114 -13.99 -17.45 12.85
CA ASP A 114 -15.33 -18.01 13.05
C ASP A 114 -16.39 -17.42 12.08
N SER A 115 -16.12 -16.27 11.46
CA SER A 115 -16.99 -15.63 10.48
C SER A 115 -16.23 -14.89 9.35
N ILE A 116 -16.88 -14.73 8.20
CA ILE A 116 -16.31 -14.02 7.03
C ILE A 116 -16.03 -12.55 7.36
N LEU A 117 -16.94 -11.86 8.04
CA LEU A 117 -16.78 -10.46 8.42
C LEU A 117 -15.61 -10.26 9.38
N GLU A 118 -15.41 -11.18 10.34
CA GLU A 118 -14.23 -11.15 11.22
C GLU A 118 -12.95 -11.41 10.45
N ALA A 119 -12.94 -12.33 9.48
CA ALA A 119 -11.81 -12.55 8.59
C ALA A 119 -11.40 -11.27 7.87
N LEU A 120 -12.38 -10.60 7.26
CA LEU A 120 -12.15 -9.38 6.51
C LEU A 120 -11.67 -8.25 7.42
N ARG A 121 -12.25 -8.08 8.60
CA ARG A 121 -11.79 -7.09 9.59
C ARG A 121 -10.38 -7.38 10.09
N HIS A 122 -10.05 -8.64 10.33
CA HIS A 122 -8.70 -9.05 10.71
C HIS A 122 -7.70 -8.71 9.59
N ALA A 123 -8.00 -9.09 8.35
CA ALA A 123 -7.16 -8.79 7.19
C ALA A 123 -6.96 -7.28 6.99
N GLU A 124 -8.01 -6.47 7.15
CA GLU A 124 -7.91 -5.00 7.06
C GLU A 124 -6.96 -4.45 8.13
N ASN A 125 -7.08 -4.91 9.38
CA ASN A 125 -6.23 -4.46 10.48
C ASN A 125 -4.75 -4.82 10.23
N VAL A 126 -4.47 -6.05 9.78
CA VAL A 126 -3.12 -6.51 9.44
C VAL A 126 -2.52 -5.64 8.33
N MET A 127 -3.27 -5.42 7.25
CA MET A 127 -2.81 -4.58 6.13
C MET A 127 -2.65 -3.11 6.54
N SER A 128 -3.53 -2.59 7.40
CA SER A 128 -3.45 -1.24 7.95
C SER A 128 -2.17 -1.02 8.78
N ALA A 129 -1.82 -2.00 9.62
CA ALA A 129 -0.59 -1.96 10.42
C ALA A 129 0.66 -1.99 9.52
N ILE A 130 0.72 -2.93 8.58
CA ILE A 130 1.83 -3.05 7.63
C ILE A 130 2.00 -1.77 6.81
N ARG A 131 0.89 -1.18 6.32
CA ARG A 131 0.93 0.08 5.57
C ARG A 131 1.50 1.22 6.40
N HIS A 132 1.15 1.27 7.69
CA HIS A 132 1.71 2.27 8.60
C HIS A 132 3.23 2.11 8.74
N ASP A 133 3.71 0.89 8.98
CA ASP A 133 5.14 0.61 9.14
C ASP A 133 5.93 0.92 7.85
N LEU A 134 5.37 0.56 6.68
CA LEU A 134 5.95 0.90 5.38
C LEU A 134 6.04 2.41 5.16
N HIS A 135 5.04 3.19 5.58
CA HIS A 135 5.13 4.65 5.51
C HIS A 135 6.26 5.21 6.39
N LEU A 136 6.44 4.69 7.60
CA LEU A 136 7.55 5.11 8.47
C LEU A 136 8.92 4.83 7.82
N VAL A 137 9.05 3.70 7.12
CA VAL A 137 10.25 3.34 6.35
C VAL A 137 10.46 4.30 5.18
N ILE A 138 9.41 4.54 4.37
CA ILE A 138 9.45 5.45 3.23
C ILE A 138 9.82 6.88 3.65
N ASP A 139 9.26 7.36 4.76
CA ASP A 139 9.52 8.69 5.32
C ASP A 139 10.96 8.81 5.82
N SER A 140 11.49 7.77 6.46
CA SER A 140 12.89 7.73 6.92
C SER A 140 13.87 7.80 5.74
N LEU A 141 13.63 7.00 4.70
CA LEU A 141 14.43 7.02 3.46
C LEU A 141 14.30 8.34 2.71
N GLY A 142 13.09 8.90 2.66
CA GLY A 142 12.81 10.19 2.04
C GLY A 142 13.53 11.34 2.74
N THR A 143 13.54 11.34 4.08
CA THR A 143 14.24 12.33 4.90
C THR A 143 15.74 12.33 4.62
N GLU A 144 16.37 11.15 4.63
CA GLU A 144 17.80 11.03 4.31
C GLU A 144 18.12 11.47 2.87
N LEU A 145 17.28 11.11 1.89
CA LEU A 145 17.48 11.56 0.50
C LEU A 145 17.44 13.09 0.41
N VAL A 146 16.47 13.73 1.05
CA VAL A 146 16.35 15.20 1.10
C VAL A 146 17.60 15.82 1.75
N ASP A 147 18.10 15.24 2.84
CA ASP A 147 19.31 15.71 3.52
C ASP A 147 20.57 15.58 2.64
N ARG A 148 20.68 14.52 1.82
CA ARG A 148 21.79 14.37 0.86
C ARG A 148 21.78 15.41 -0.25
N TYR A 149 20.60 15.74 -0.80
CA TYR A 149 20.49 16.82 -1.77
C TYR A 149 20.81 18.18 -1.14
N ARG A 150 20.35 18.43 0.09
CA ARG A 150 20.63 19.67 0.83
C ARG A 150 22.12 19.86 1.14
N THR A 151 22.82 18.77 1.48
CA THR A 151 24.24 18.80 1.84
C THR A 151 25.19 18.70 0.63
N GLY A 152 24.66 18.58 -0.59
CA GLY A 152 25.46 18.42 -1.81
C GLY A 152 26.13 17.06 -1.95
N LYS A 153 25.77 16.08 -1.10
CA LYS A 153 26.19 14.68 -1.22
C LYS A 153 25.50 13.95 -2.38
N ALA A 154 24.49 14.56 -2.97
CA ALA A 154 23.84 14.14 -4.21
C ALA A 154 23.58 15.35 -5.11
N THR A 155 23.98 15.28 -6.37
CA THR A 155 23.70 16.32 -7.38
C THR A 155 22.34 16.09 -8.04
N VAL A 156 21.57 17.17 -8.20
CA VAL A 156 20.23 17.16 -8.85
C VAL A 156 20.33 16.85 -10.35
N ASP A 157 21.50 17.05 -10.97
CA ASP A 157 21.71 16.79 -12.41
C ASP A 157 21.38 15.34 -12.82
N VAL A 158 21.55 14.36 -11.93
CA VAL A 158 21.23 12.94 -12.23
C VAL A 158 19.73 12.71 -12.48
N LEU A 159 18.84 13.54 -11.91
CA LEU A 159 17.39 13.43 -12.13
C LEU A 159 16.93 14.08 -13.44
N LEU A 160 17.75 14.95 -14.05
CA LEU A 160 17.40 15.66 -15.29
C LEU A 160 17.92 14.95 -16.55
N ASP A 161 18.98 14.15 -16.42
CA ASP A 161 19.53 13.35 -17.52
C ASP A 161 18.63 12.13 -17.88
N GLU A 162 17.81 11.63 -16.95
CA GLU A 162 16.86 10.54 -17.23
C GLU A 162 15.61 11.01 -18.01
N VAL A 163 15.23 12.28 -17.87
CA VAL A 163 14.06 12.86 -18.57
C VAL A 163 14.40 13.31 -19.99
N THR A 164 15.67 13.50 -20.32
CA THR A 164 16.12 13.98 -21.64
C THR A 164 16.45 12.88 -22.65
N ASN A 165 16.32 11.60 -22.27
CA ASN A 165 16.52 10.44 -23.15
C ASN A 165 15.22 9.68 -23.49
N HIS A 166 14.14 10.43 -23.78
CA HIS A 166 12.96 9.91 -24.50
C HIS A 166 12.50 10.87 -25.59
#